data_AF-A0A3A9SKN9-F1
#
_entry.id   AF-A0A3A9SKN9-F1
#
_cell.length_a   1.000
_cell.length_b   1.000
_cell.length_c   1.000
_cell.angle_alpha   90.00
_cell.angle_beta   90.00
_cell.angle_gamma   90.00
#
_symmetry.space_group_name_H-M   'P 1'
#
loop_
_entity.id
_entity.type
_entity.pdbx_description
1 polymer ?
#
loop_
_entity_poly.entity_id
_entity_poly.type
_entity_poly.pdbx_seq_one_letter_code
_entity_poly.pdbx_strand_id
1 'polypeptide(L)'
;MASYMPIYAYADSYDISEGSITVSRDETAQTVTQEGNSAVQDKEDSDPVITSNNQEVSGVTLTIEASSGQEAEVTIQNLNINDSANNFTPAIRTTGEGNVKINLDGVNVVKSGDNCAGLQKENEGDLIITDNNATGSLDATGGSRGAGIGGGRYRNGTDITIEGGTVTATGGEYGAGIGSGIGGSGTDITIKEGGTVTATGGELGAGIGGGVHGSGTDITIKEGGTVTATGGFRGAGIGGGANGSGTDITIEGGTVTATGGSKGAGIGGGDFGSGTGITVSNNAHVMVSGGIYDQYSGAAIGDGVQYDYDTFVTSSGEEVSPDVSLLSSDGYILYYPAGTTANQIKNGSVRPINAVPITAFPSEETTSGEGNTPNEPPVDEGNTINYRNASIVTPNVDEADTQQDEEEITEVISTTHSSSGGSYVDNSEVDSIPTSSEEFAAFLTATNNTLEVYIKKIEAMMAAGDTEGLNALVSKGITLETGNWVCFNKKTYALIEKISDLGVPVTISFAYKGRRYSTVIPGKADIRPLDLCNEEGYCGFLNLIKYYGGGEK
;
A
#
# COMPACT_ATOMS: atom_id res chain seq x y z
N MET A 1 -43.52 33.25 21.36
CA MET A 1 -42.26 32.55 21.06
C MET A 1 -42.55 31.64 19.89
N ALA A 2 -42.16 32.04 18.69
CA ALA A 2 -42.19 31.15 17.54
C ALA A 2 -41.03 30.16 17.72
N SER A 3 -41.38 28.89 17.87
CA SER A 3 -40.45 27.77 17.87
C SER A 3 -39.82 27.69 16.49
N TYR A 4 -38.58 28.15 16.34
CA TYR A 4 -37.74 27.82 15.19
C TYR A 4 -37.51 26.29 15.24
N MET A 5 -38.22 25.54 14.40
CA MET A 5 -37.80 24.19 14.08
C MET A 5 -36.63 24.32 13.09
N PRO A 6 -35.51 23.61 13.29
CA PRO A 6 -34.50 23.53 12.25
C PRO A 6 -35.15 22.86 11.03
N ILE A 7 -35.11 23.56 9.89
CA ILE A 7 -35.37 22.93 8.60
C ILE A 7 -34.20 21.96 8.42
N TYR A 8 -34.47 20.66 8.51
CA TYR A 8 -33.56 19.65 7.97
C TYR A 8 -33.52 19.89 6.46
N ALA A 9 -32.53 20.65 6.00
CA ALA A 9 -32.17 20.67 4.59
C ALA A 9 -31.67 19.25 4.26
N TYR A 10 -32.31 18.61 3.28
CA TYR A 10 -31.77 17.37 2.71
C TYR A 10 -30.44 17.73 2.04
N ALA A 11 -29.42 16.89 2.22
CA ALA A 11 -28.18 16.95 1.47
C ALA A 11 -28.48 17.02 -0.04
N ASP A 12 -28.11 18.11 -0.70
CA ASP A 12 -28.18 18.19 -2.15
C ASP A 12 -26.89 17.63 -2.77
N SER A 13 -27.02 17.11 -3.98
CA SER A 13 -25.90 16.59 -4.76
C SER A 13 -25.53 17.58 -5.86
N TYR A 14 -24.22 17.87 -5.99
CA TYR A 14 -23.68 18.83 -6.94
C TYR A 14 -22.66 18.13 -7.86
N ASP A 15 -22.89 18.23 -9.16
CA ASP A 15 -21.99 17.65 -10.17
C ASP A 15 -20.91 18.65 -10.57
N ILE A 16 -19.67 18.38 -10.19
CA ILE A 16 -18.51 19.22 -10.49
C ILE A 16 -18.17 19.26 -11.99
N SER A 17 -18.72 18.34 -12.79
CA SER A 17 -18.52 18.35 -14.25
C SER A 17 -19.11 19.59 -14.92
N GLU A 18 -20.07 20.26 -14.27
CA GLU A 18 -20.73 21.47 -14.75
C GLU A 18 -19.99 22.77 -14.37
N GLY A 19 -18.91 22.66 -13.59
CA GLY A 19 -18.08 23.79 -13.17
C GLY A 19 -17.48 23.59 -11.79
N SER A 20 -16.41 24.34 -11.49
CA SER A 20 -15.76 24.34 -10.18
C SER A 20 -16.76 24.65 -9.07
N ILE A 21 -16.59 24.00 -7.91
CA ILE A 21 -17.49 24.12 -6.76
C ILE A 21 -16.70 24.65 -5.57
N THR A 22 -17.29 25.61 -4.86
CA THR A 22 -16.83 26.08 -3.56
C THR A 22 -17.87 25.73 -2.50
N VAL A 23 -17.44 25.04 -1.45
CA VAL A 23 -18.20 24.84 -0.21
C VAL A 23 -17.58 25.76 0.85
N SER A 24 -18.34 26.71 1.38
CA SER A 24 -17.85 27.69 2.36
C SER A 24 -18.63 27.59 3.67
N ARG A 25 -17.93 27.59 4.80
CA ARG A 25 -18.52 27.66 6.15
C ARG A 25 -18.12 28.96 6.84
N ASP A 26 -19.11 29.76 7.20
CA ASP A 26 -18.94 30.92 8.08
C ASP A 26 -19.68 30.75 9.41
N GLU A 27 -19.71 31.81 10.24
CA GLU A 27 -20.39 31.80 11.54
C GLU A 27 -21.92 31.59 11.44
N THR A 28 -22.50 31.79 10.26
CA THR A 28 -23.95 31.77 10.03
C THR A 28 -24.43 30.46 9.42
N ALA A 29 -23.77 30.00 8.36
CA ALA A 29 -24.20 28.84 7.59
C ALA A 29 -23.04 28.21 6.79
N GLN A 30 -23.30 27.00 6.28
CA GLN A 30 -22.52 26.43 5.19
C GLN A 30 -23.26 26.66 3.88
N THR A 31 -22.54 27.08 2.85
CA THR A 31 -23.09 27.38 1.54
C THR A 31 -22.30 26.72 0.42
N VAL A 32 -22.96 26.53 -0.72
CA VAL A 32 -22.37 26.01 -1.96
C VAL A 32 -22.51 27.03 -3.08
N THR A 33 -21.40 27.27 -3.77
CA THR A 33 -21.32 28.09 -4.98
C THR A 33 -20.73 27.28 -6.11
N GLN A 34 -21.39 27.24 -7.27
CA GLN A 34 -20.91 26.55 -8.46
C GLN A 34 -20.67 27.53 -9.61
N GLU A 35 -19.47 27.50 -10.19
CA GLU A 35 -19.10 28.35 -11.31
C GLU A 35 -20.05 28.13 -12.51
N GLY A 36 -20.50 29.22 -13.14
CA GLY A 36 -21.42 29.15 -14.29
C GLY A 36 -22.89 28.84 -13.94
N ASN A 37 -23.22 28.54 -12.68
CA ASN A 37 -24.57 28.18 -12.26
C ASN A 37 -25.16 29.20 -11.26
N SER A 38 -25.96 30.15 -11.76
CA SER A 38 -26.59 31.19 -10.93
C SER A 38 -27.63 30.67 -9.94
N ALA A 39 -28.11 29.41 -10.08
CA ALA A 39 -29.05 28.81 -9.15
C ALA A 39 -28.34 28.22 -7.91
N VAL A 40 -27.02 28.06 -7.97
CA VAL A 40 -26.16 27.56 -6.89
C VAL A 40 -25.12 28.63 -6.60
N GLN A 41 -25.57 29.76 -6.06
CA GLN A 41 -24.72 30.86 -5.59
C GLN A 41 -25.06 31.11 -4.13
N ASP A 42 -24.08 30.90 -3.24
CA ASP A 42 -24.23 30.98 -1.79
C ASP A 42 -25.44 30.21 -1.27
N LYS A 43 -25.72 29.05 -1.89
CA LYS A 43 -26.88 28.23 -1.55
C LYS A 43 -26.60 27.52 -0.23
N GLU A 44 -27.40 27.79 0.81
CA GLU A 44 -27.29 27.10 2.10
C GLU A 44 -27.47 25.59 1.95
N ASP A 45 -26.45 24.84 2.39
CA ASP A 45 -26.46 23.37 2.46
C ASP A 45 -25.46 22.91 3.52
N SER A 46 -25.97 22.26 4.56
CA SER A 46 -25.17 21.81 5.69
C SER A 46 -24.44 20.49 5.46
N ASP A 47 -24.80 19.72 4.42
CA ASP A 47 -24.23 18.40 4.14
C ASP A 47 -24.16 18.14 2.62
N PRO A 48 -23.41 18.97 1.85
CA PRO A 48 -23.37 18.86 0.41
C PRO A 48 -22.62 17.59 -0.03
N VAL A 49 -23.17 16.93 -1.05
CA VAL A 49 -22.53 15.78 -1.71
C VAL A 49 -21.95 16.24 -3.05
N ILE A 50 -20.63 16.16 -3.21
CA ILE A 50 -19.94 16.52 -4.44
C ILE A 50 -19.60 15.25 -5.23
N THR A 51 -20.01 15.20 -6.49
CA THR A 51 -19.74 14.08 -7.39
C THR A 51 -19.23 14.58 -8.74
N SER A 52 -18.68 13.69 -9.56
CA SER A 52 -18.45 13.92 -10.99
C SER A 52 -19.37 13.07 -11.87
N ASN A 53 -20.51 12.61 -11.33
CA ASN A 53 -21.47 11.76 -12.03
C ASN A 53 -20.82 10.52 -12.68
N ASN A 54 -19.85 9.93 -11.99
CA ASN A 54 -19.04 8.78 -12.45
C ASN A 54 -18.24 9.04 -13.73
N GLN A 55 -17.93 10.30 -14.05
CA GLN A 55 -17.06 10.68 -15.17
C GLN A 55 -15.69 11.17 -14.65
N GLU A 56 -14.64 10.95 -15.44
CA GLU A 56 -13.37 11.65 -15.25
C GLU A 56 -13.51 13.08 -15.82
N VAL A 57 -13.21 14.08 -15.00
CA VAL A 57 -13.29 15.51 -15.36
C VAL A 57 -11.95 16.21 -15.15
N SER A 58 -11.73 17.32 -15.86
CA SER A 58 -10.49 18.10 -15.77
C SER A 58 -10.79 19.59 -15.93
N GLY A 59 -9.93 20.46 -15.41
CA GLY A 59 -10.08 21.91 -15.46
C GLY A 59 -11.08 22.46 -14.44
N VAL A 60 -11.37 21.69 -13.40
CA VAL A 60 -12.29 22.03 -12.31
C VAL A 60 -11.64 21.78 -10.96
N THR A 61 -11.96 22.60 -9.97
CA THR A 61 -11.44 22.45 -8.61
C THR A 61 -12.61 22.42 -7.62
N LEU A 62 -12.55 21.50 -6.66
CA LEU A 62 -13.36 21.58 -5.44
C LEU A 62 -12.61 22.40 -4.39
N THR A 63 -13.14 23.56 -4.03
CA THR A 63 -12.62 24.39 -2.94
C THR A 63 -13.48 24.22 -1.70
N ILE A 64 -12.87 23.98 -0.55
CA ILE A 64 -13.57 23.85 0.74
C ILE A 64 -12.97 24.88 1.70
N GLU A 65 -13.77 25.82 2.13
CA GLU A 65 -13.34 26.98 2.92
C GLU A 65 -14.04 27.01 4.27
N ALA A 66 -13.27 27.17 5.35
CA ALA A 66 -13.82 27.32 6.70
C ALA A 66 -13.29 28.60 7.36
N SER A 67 -14.19 29.42 7.87
CA SER A 67 -13.86 30.60 8.68
C SER A 67 -13.30 30.20 10.04
N SER A 68 -12.63 31.14 10.72
CA SER A 68 -12.06 30.94 12.05
C SER A 68 -13.06 30.32 13.03
N GLY A 69 -12.65 29.24 13.70
CA GLY A 69 -13.49 28.52 14.67
C GLY A 69 -14.69 27.77 14.09
N GLN A 70 -14.78 27.64 12.76
CA GLN A 70 -15.80 26.85 12.07
C GLN A 70 -15.22 25.54 11.53
N GLU A 71 -16.10 24.60 11.18
CA GLU A 71 -15.77 23.37 10.46
C GLU A 71 -16.66 23.25 9.21
N ALA A 72 -16.03 23.23 8.04
CA ALA A 72 -16.72 22.94 6.78
C ALA A 72 -16.75 21.43 6.55
N GLU A 73 -17.93 20.85 6.33
CA GLU A 73 -18.11 19.42 6.11
C GLU A 73 -18.68 19.16 4.71
N VAL A 74 -18.06 18.23 3.99
CA VAL A 74 -18.48 17.82 2.64
C VAL A 74 -18.35 16.32 2.46
N THR A 75 -19.31 15.71 1.76
CA THR A 75 -19.16 14.33 1.27
C THR A 75 -18.69 14.35 -0.19
N ILE A 76 -17.60 13.64 -0.51
CA ILE A 76 -17.23 13.36 -1.90
C ILE A 76 -17.73 11.96 -2.29
N GLN A 77 -18.46 11.87 -3.39
CA GLN A 77 -19.09 10.63 -3.84
C GLN A 77 -18.73 10.32 -5.29
N ASN A 78 -18.00 9.22 -5.50
CA ASN A 78 -17.53 8.79 -6.83
C ASN A 78 -16.91 9.94 -7.64
N LEU A 79 -16.17 10.82 -6.95
CA LEU A 79 -15.53 11.99 -7.52
C LEU A 79 -14.28 11.57 -8.30
N ASN A 80 -14.17 11.94 -9.56
CA ASN A 80 -13.00 11.63 -10.38
C ASN A 80 -12.50 12.87 -11.13
N ILE A 81 -11.51 13.55 -10.55
CA ILE A 81 -10.87 14.74 -11.11
C ILE A 81 -9.44 14.39 -11.53
N ASN A 82 -9.09 14.70 -12.77
CA ASN A 82 -7.77 14.47 -13.33
C ASN A 82 -7.20 15.73 -14.01
N ASP A 83 -6.47 16.51 -13.23
CA ASP A 83 -5.75 17.72 -13.65
C ASP A 83 -4.26 17.48 -13.89
N SER A 84 -3.81 16.24 -14.04
CA SER A 84 -2.38 15.91 -14.15
C SER A 84 -1.67 16.56 -15.35
N ALA A 85 -2.43 17.02 -16.35
CA ALA A 85 -1.90 17.74 -17.51
C ALA A 85 -1.75 19.26 -17.29
N ASN A 86 -2.26 19.79 -16.18
CA ASN A 86 -2.29 21.21 -15.87
C ASN A 86 -1.15 21.62 -14.93
N ASN A 87 -0.99 22.93 -14.71
CA ASN A 87 -0.03 23.49 -13.76
C ASN A 87 -0.79 24.33 -12.73
N PHE A 88 -0.45 24.18 -11.45
CA PHE A 88 -1.06 24.95 -10.36
C PHE A 88 -2.58 24.79 -10.26
N THR A 89 -3.09 23.60 -10.63
CA THR A 89 -4.51 23.26 -10.56
C THR A 89 -4.68 22.11 -9.56
N PRO A 90 -5.09 22.40 -8.32
CA PRO A 90 -5.44 21.37 -7.36
C PRO A 90 -6.81 20.78 -7.71
N ALA A 91 -6.96 19.46 -7.63
CA ALA A 91 -8.26 18.80 -7.79
C ALA A 91 -9.18 19.12 -6.61
N ILE A 92 -8.66 19.02 -5.38
CA ILE A 92 -9.30 19.51 -4.16
C ILE A 92 -8.35 20.49 -3.46
N ARG A 93 -8.89 21.60 -2.97
CA ARG A 93 -8.16 22.61 -2.19
C ARG A 93 -8.93 22.99 -0.94
N THR A 94 -8.26 23.05 0.20
CA THR A 94 -8.81 23.61 1.44
C THR A 94 -8.27 25.01 1.71
N THR A 95 -9.09 25.91 2.27
CA THR A 95 -8.69 27.30 2.60
C THR A 95 -9.38 27.82 3.86
N GLY A 96 -8.90 28.96 4.37
CA GLY A 96 -9.47 29.62 5.55
C GLY A 96 -8.76 29.24 6.85
N GLU A 97 -9.28 29.70 7.99
CA GLU A 97 -8.68 29.48 9.32
C GLU A 97 -9.30 28.28 10.07
N GLY A 98 -10.49 27.86 9.67
CA GLY A 98 -11.24 26.78 10.32
C GLY A 98 -10.82 25.38 9.88
N ASN A 99 -11.50 24.38 10.42
CA ASN A 99 -11.31 22.97 10.10
C ASN A 99 -12.06 22.60 8.81
N VAL A 100 -11.54 21.63 8.08
CA VAL A 100 -12.21 21.04 6.93
C VAL A 100 -12.34 19.53 7.15
N LYS A 101 -13.57 19.04 7.05
CA LYS A 101 -13.89 17.62 7.16
C LYS A 101 -14.44 17.09 5.83
N ILE A 102 -13.81 16.04 5.32
CA ILE A 102 -14.19 15.36 4.08
C ILE A 102 -14.64 13.94 4.43
N ASN A 103 -15.89 13.63 4.14
CA ASN A 103 -16.43 12.28 4.24
C ASN A 103 -16.34 11.59 2.88
N LEU A 104 -15.79 10.37 2.87
CA LEU A 104 -15.60 9.57 1.67
C LEU A 104 -16.82 8.69 1.42
N ASP A 105 -17.36 8.74 0.22
CA ASP A 105 -18.35 7.76 -0.26
C ASP A 105 -17.99 7.26 -1.67
N GLY A 106 -18.17 5.96 -1.89
CA GLY A 106 -17.74 5.29 -3.12
C GLY A 106 -16.25 5.46 -3.43
N VAL A 107 -15.90 5.45 -4.72
CA VAL A 107 -14.50 5.49 -5.18
C VAL A 107 -14.13 6.87 -5.68
N ASN A 108 -13.29 7.59 -4.94
CA ASN A 108 -12.85 8.93 -5.27
C ASN A 108 -11.40 8.93 -5.77
N VAL A 109 -11.14 9.62 -6.87
CA VAL A 109 -9.83 9.74 -7.51
C VAL A 109 -9.56 11.22 -7.78
N VAL A 110 -8.49 11.76 -7.21
CA VAL A 110 -8.13 13.16 -7.34
C VAL A 110 -6.66 13.29 -7.72
N LYS A 111 -6.42 13.81 -8.92
CA LYS A 111 -5.08 14.00 -9.47
C LYS A 111 -4.89 15.46 -9.82
N SER A 112 -3.88 16.08 -9.24
CA SER A 112 -3.63 17.50 -9.44
C SER A 112 -2.55 17.76 -10.48
N GLY A 113 -2.52 19.00 -10.99
CA GLY A 113 -1.47 19.47 -11.87
C GLY A 113 -0.13 19.69 -11.17
N ASP A 114 0.91 20.04 -11.96
CA ASP A 114 2.24 20.31 -11.42
C ASP A 114 2.18 21.36 -10.29
N ASN A 115 3.06 21.21 -9.31
CA ASN A 115 3.17 22.05 -8.12
C ASN A 115 2.04 21.93 -7.09
N CYS A 116 1.01 21.12 -7.35
CA CYS A 116 -0.13 20.93 -6.45
C CYS A 116 -0.13 19.54 -5.83
N ALA A 117 -0.62 19.45 -4.59
CA ALA A 117 -0.94 18.15 -4.01
C ALA A 117 -2.26 17.62 -4.60
N GLY A 118 -2.46 16.30 -4.62
CA GLY A 118 -3.71 15.67 -5.10
C GLY A 118 -4.92 16.21 -4.34
N LEU A 119 -4.82 16.21 -3.02
CA LEU A 119 -5.64 17.01 -2.11
C LEU A 119 -4.75 18.05 -1.44
N GLN A 120 -4.94 19.32 -1.79
CA GLN A 120 -4.08 20.41 -1.33
C GLN A 120 -4.62 21.09 -0.07
N LYS A 121 -3.91 20.90 1.03
CA LYS A 121 -4.17 21.49 2.33
C LYS A 121 -3.56 22.90 2.41
N GLU A 122 -4.40 23.93 2.52
CA GLU A 122 -3.95 25.30 2.76
C GLU A 122 -4.74 26.07 3.83
N ASN A 123 -5.80 25.48 4.41
CA ASN A 123 -6.42 26.07 5.60
C ASN A 123 -5.47 25.99 6.80
N GLU A 124 -5.61 26.91 7.76
CA GLU A 124 -4.81 26.92 9.00
C GLU A 124 -5.28 25.85 9.99
N GLY A 125 -6.58 25.54 10.04
CA GLY A 125 -7.13 24.49 10.90
C GLY A 125 -6.88 23.08 10.36
N ASP A 126 -7.50 22.08 10.98
CA ASP A 126 -7.29 20.67 10.64
C ASP A 126 -7.89 20.31 9.27
N LEU A 127 -7.25 19.38 8.57
CA LEU A 127 -7.88 18.58 7.52
C LEU A 127 -8.23 17.21 8.10
N ILE A 128 -9.51 16.85 8.09
CA ILE A 128 -10.03 15.61 8.67
C ILE A 128 -10.67 14.77 7.55
N ILE A 129 -10.16 13.57 7.32
CA ILE A 129 -10.71 12.61 6.34
C ILE A 129 -11.44 11.50 7.10
N THR A 130 -12.69 11.25 6.73
CA THR A 130 -13.59 10.28 7.39
C THR A 130 -14.26 9.38 6.36
N ASP A 131 -14.80 8.25 6.82
CA ASP A 131 -15.67 7.37 6.02
C ASP A 131 -16.77 6.83 6.95
N ASN A 132 -17.87 7.58 7.03
CA ASN A 132 -18.95 7.25 7.95
C ASN A 132 -19.69 5.96 7.59
N ASN A 133 -19.55 5.48 6.33
CA ASN A 133 -20.30 4.33 5.81
C ASN A 133 -19.43 3.09 5.58
N ALA A 134 -18.11 3.17 5.83
CA ALA A 134 -17.14 2.11 5.59
C ALA A 134 -17.10 1.60 4.13
N THR A 135 -17.44 2.47 3.17
CA THR A 135 -17.49 2.18 1.74
C THR A 135 -16.64 3.14 0.90
N GLY A 136 -16.08 4.17 1.54
CA GLY A 136 -15.37 5.26 0.90
C GLY A 136 -13.89 4.95 0.68
N SER A 137 -13.40 5.30 -0.51
CA SER A 137 -11.97 5.33 -0.80
C SER A 137 -11.54 6.63 -1.46
N LEU A 138 -10.30 7.03 -1.22
CA LEU A 138 -9.64 8.18 -1.85
C LEU A 138 -8.30 7.76 -2.44
N ASP A 139 -8.13 7.92 -3.75
CA ASP A 139 -6.85 7.85 -4.45
C ASP A 139 -6.40 9.27 -4.81
N ALA A 140 -5.45 9.81 -4.05
CA ALA A 140 -4.94 11.16 -4.19
C ALA A 140 -3.52 11.16 -4.74
N THR A 141 -3.33 11.74 -5.93
CA THR A 141 -2.03 11.84 -6.59
C THR A 141 -1.59 13.29 -6.79
N GLY A 142 -0.42 13.63 -6.26
CA GLY A 142 0.21 14.94 -6.47
C GLY A 142 0.80 15.10 -7.87
N GLY A 143 0.86 16.35 -8.35
CA GLY A 143 1.74 16.70 -9.47
C GLY A 143 3.22 16.65 -9.06
N SER A 144 4.16 16.71 -10.00
CA SER A 144 5.61 16.45 -9.78
C SER A 144 6.20 17.02 -8.48
N ARG A 145 5.77 18.20 -8.03
CA ARG A 145 6.30 18.86 -6.82
C ARG A 145 5.36 18.88 -5.59
N GLY A 146 4.19 18.26 -5.66
CA GLY A 146 3.21 18.23 -4.58
C GLY A 146 3.03 16.85 -3.95
N ALA A 147 2.50 16.83 -2.73
CA ALA A 147 2.17 15.59 -2.04
C ALA A 147 0.95 14.88 -2.66
N GLY A 148 0.70 13.62 -2.30
CA GLY A 148 -0.61 13.00 -2.56
C GLY A 148 -1.71 13.76 -1.80
N ILE A 149 -1.52 13.89 -0.48
CA ILE A 149 -2.39 14.65 0.43
C ILE A 149 -1.51 15.60 1.26
N GLY A 150 -1.82 16.90 1.23
CA GLY A 150 -1.16 17.91 2.05
C GLY A 150 -0.63 19.09 1.24
N GLY A 151 0.66 19.39 1.36
CA GLY A 151 1.27 20.60 0.79
C GLY A 151 1.59 20.50 -0.71
N GLY A 152 1.37 21.60 -1.44
CA GLY A 152 1.96 21.81 -2.77
C GLY A 152 3.46 22.14 -2.72
N ARG A 153 4.02 22.63 -3.83
CA ARG A 153 5.43 23.03 -3.91
C ARG A 153 5.77 24.12 -2.87
N TYR A 154 6.83 23.90 -2.10
CA TYR A 154 7.30 24.79 -1.02
C TYR A 154 6.25 25.08 0.06
N ARG A 155 5.26 24.20 0.20
CA ARG A 155 4.22 24.29 1.22
C ARG A 155 4.34 23.09 2.15
N ASN A 156 4.12 23.35 3.42
CA ASN A 156 4.02 22.31 4.43
C ASN A 156 2.71 21.53 4.24
N GLY A 157 2.69 20.28 4.69
CA GLY A 157 1.46 19.54 4.92
C GLY A 157 1.31 19.33 6.41
N THR A 158 0.50 20.17 7.04
CA THR A 158 0.30 20.18 8.50
C THR A 158 -1.13 19.84 8.86
N ASP A 159 -1.30 19.31 10.08
CA ASP A 159 -2.59 19.12 10.72
C ASP A 159 -3.55 18.25 9.89
N ILE A 160 -3.03 17.07 9.49
CA ILE A 160 -3.75 16.12 8.66
C ILE A 160 -4.17 14.95 9.52
N THR A 161 -5.48 14.74 9.65
CA THR A 161 -6.07 13.62 10.38
C THR A 161 -6.83 12.69 9.43
N ILE A 162 -6.54 11.39 9.46
CA ILE A 162 -7.32 10.36 8.78
C ILE A 162 -8.00 9.48 9.83
N GLU A 163 -9.32 9.54 9.91
CA GLU A 163 -10.16 8.77 10.85
C GLU A 163 -10.94 7.65 10.16
N GLY A 164 -10.92 7.56 8.83
CA GLY A 164 -11.75 6.59 8.14
C GLY A 164 -11.38 6.39 6.67
N GLY A 165 -11.83 5.25 6.15
CA GLY A 165 -11.81 4.92 4.73
C GLY A 165 -10.49 4.31 4.25
N THR A 166 -10.49 3.90 2.99
CA THR A 166 -9.29 3.43 2.30
C THR A 166 -8.63 4.59 1.56
N VAL A 167 -7.50 5.06 2.07
CA VAL A 167 -6.77 6.21 1.51
C VAL A 167 -5.47 5.73 0.87
N THR A 168 -5.36 5.94 -0.45
CA THR A 168 -4.11 5.79 -1.20
C THR A 168 -3.60 7.18 -1.54
N ALA A 169 -2.41 7.52 -1.07
CA ALA A 169 -1.80 8.83 -1.30
C ALA A 169 -0.45 8.67 -1.96
N THR A 170 -0.31 9.19 -3.18
CA THR A 170 0.91 9.08 -3.98
C THR A 170 1.48 10.47 -4.24
N GLY A 171 2.69 10.72 -3.76
CA GLY A 171 3.42 11.96 -4.04
C GLY A 171 3.82 12.04 -5.51
N GLY A 172 3.87 13.25 -6.05
CA GLY A 172 4.64 13.48 -7.28
C GLY A 172 6.13 13.29 -7.03
N GLU A 173 6.94 13.30 -8.09
CA GLU A 173 8.40 13.11 -8.10
C GLU A 173 9.17 13.60 -6.84
N TYR A 174 8.80 14.76 -6.29
CA TYR A 174 9.47 15.38 -5.15
C TYR A 174 8.58 15.56 -3.90
N GLY A 175 7.34 15.06 -3.92
CA GLY A 175 6.39 15.18 -2.82
C GLY A 175 6.26 13.89 -2.01
N ALA A 176 5.83 14.04 -0.75
CA ALA A 176 5.45 12.90 0.08
C ALA A 176 4.14 12.25 -0.39
N GLY A 177 3.87 11.01 0.02
CA GLY A 177 2.53 10.44 -0.11
C GLY A 177 1.53 11.28 0.68
N ILE A 178 1.73 11.37 2.00
CA ILE A 178 0.99 12.26 2.91
C ILE A 178 1.97 13.20 3.58
N GLY A 179 1.70 14.51 3.53
CA GLY A 179 2.54 15.54 4.14
C GLY A 179 2.88 16.62 3.13
N SER A 180 4.15 16.96 2.92
CA SER A 180 4.53 18.14 2.12
C SER A 180 4.95 17.85 0.68
N GLY A 181 4.87 18.90 -0.15
CA GLY A 181 5.59 18.96 -1.41
C GLY A 181 7.08 19.29 -1.21
N ILE A 182 7.81 19.50 -2.30
CA ILE A 182 9.25 19.83 -2.24
C ILE A 182 9.52 21.06 -1.37
N GLY A 183 10.47 20.95 -0.45
CA GLY A 183 10.97 22.01 0.42
C GLY A 183 10.02 22.45 1.53
N GLY A 184 8.84 21.83 1.67
CA GLY A 184 8.00 21.98 2.86
C GLY A 184 8.19 20.82 3.83
N SER A 185 7.74 20.96 5.07
CA SER A 185 7.74 19.88 6.07
C SER A 185 6.35 19.25 6.20
N GLY A 186 6.30 17.94 6.44
CA GLY A 186 5.08 17.26 6.88
C GLY A 186 5.05 17.20 8.39
N THR A 187 4.10 17.89 9.03
CA THR A 187 4.01 17.95 10.51
C THR A 187 2.62 17.60 10.99
N ASP A 188 2.47 17.13 12.22
CA ASP A 188 1.18 16.94 12.88
C ASP A 188 0.23 16.05 12.05
N ILE A 189 0.76 14.92 11.58
CA ILE A 189 0.00 13.95 10.79
C ILE A 189 -0.50 12.84 11.70
N THR A 190 -1.81 12.68 11.81
CA THR A 190 -2.43 11.67 12.69
C THR A 190 -3.29 10.68 11.90
N ILE A 191 -3.00 9.39 12.05
CA ILE A 191 -3.86 8.31 11.53
C ILE A 191 -4.55 7.63 12.71
N LYS A 192 -5.89 7.56 12.70
CA LYS A 192 -6.72 7.00 13.78
C LYS A 192 -7.39 5.68 13.37
N GLU A 193 -8.11 5.09 14.32
CA GLU A 193 -8.99 3.94 14.10
C GLU A 193 -9.91 4.17 12.90
N GLY A 194 -10.08 3.15 12.05
CA GLY A 194 -10.91 3.23 10.84
C GLY A 194 -10.17 3.68 9.58
N GLY A 195 -8.99 4.31 9.72
CA GLY A 195 -8.14 4.67 8.60
C GLY A 195 -7.29 3.51 8.10
N THR A 196 -7.46 3.13 6.82
CA THR A 196 -6.56 2.23 6.10
C THR A 196 -5.77 3.03 5.06
N VAL A 197 -4.48 3.24 5.32
CA VAL A 197 -3.64 4.16 4.56
C VAL A 197 -2.54 3.43 3.81
N THR A 198 -2.43 3.69 2.51
CA THR A 198 -1.26 3.36 1.70
C THR A 198 -0.64 4.67 1.20
N ALA A 199 0.52 5.03 1.73
CA ALA A 199 1.20 6.28 1.42
C ALA A 199 2.53 6.00 0.73
N THR A 200 2.68 6.45 -0.52
CA THR A 200 3.88 6.25 -1.32
C THR A 200 4.48 7.60 -1.70
N GLY A 201 5.73 7.83 -1.28
CA GLY A 201 6.48 8.99 -1.72
C GLY A 201 6.78 8.91 -3.21
N GLY A 202 6.81 10.06 -3.89
CA GLY A 202 7.42 10.10 -5.22
C GLY A 202 8.94 9.95 -5.13
N GLU A 203 9.64 10.03 -6.27
CA GLU A 203 11.06 9.68 -6.40
C GLU A 203 11.92 10.07 -5.19
N LEU A 204 11.80 11.26 -4.61
CA LEU A 204 12.63 11.69 -3.48
C LEU A 204 11.87 12.02 -2.18
N GLY A 205 10.57 11.71 -2.12
CA GLY A 205 9.69 12.01 -0.99
C GLY A 205 9.51 10.85 -0.02
N ALA A 206 9.09 11.15 1.22
CA ALA A 206 8.69 10.14 2.19
C ALA A 206 7.33 9.52 1.84
N GLY A 207 7.05 8.32 2.36
CA GLY A 207 5.69 7.79 2.34
C GLY A 207 4.75 8.71 3.13
N ILE A 208 5.04 8.91 4.41
CA ILE A 208 4.36 9.87 5.29
C ILE A 208 5.40 10.82 5.89
N GLY A 209 5.21 12.13 5.72
CA GLY A 209 6.06 13.18 6.27
C GLY A 209 6.55 14.16 5.21
N GLY A 210 7.86 14.29 5.05
CA GLY A 210 8.47 15.33 4.22
C GLY A 210 8.61 14.99 2.73
N GLY A 211 8.39 15.99 1.87
CA GLY A 211 8.94 16.02 0.50
C GLY A 211 10.46 16.25 0.51
N VAL A 212 11.09 16.45 -0.65
CA VAL A 212 12.54 16.67 -0.73
C VAL A 212 12.97 17.89 0.08
N HIS A 213 14.03 17.78 0.87
CA HIS A 213 14.50 18.80 1.84
C HIS A 213 13.50 19.11 2.96
N GLY A 214 12.40 18.35 3.04
CA GLY A 214 11.36 18.47 4.03
C GLY A 214 11.54 17.46 5.15
N SER A 215 11.41 17.91 6.39
CA SER A 215 11.34 16.99 7.53
C SER A 215 9.94 16.40 7.66
N GLY A 216 9.86 15.21 8.26
CA GLY A 216 8.62 14.65 8.79
C GLY A 216 8.68 14.72 10.32
N THR A 217 7.82 15.51 10.95
CA THR A 217 7.80 15.66 12.42
C THR A 217 6.41 15.42 12.98
N ASP A 218 6.32 15.03 14.25
CA ASP A 218 5.05 14.93 14.98
C ASP A 218 4.02 14.02 14.26
N ILE A 219 4.50 12.88 13.78
CA ILE A 219 3.68 11.89 13.07
C ILE A 219 3.17 10.88 14.09
N THR A 220 1.84 10.74 14.20
CA THR A 220 1.20 9.86 15.18
C THR A 220 0.30 8.83 14.51
N ILE A 221 0.60 7.54 14.71
CA ILE A 221 -0.31 6.45 14.35
C ILE A 221 -0.98 5.95 15.63
N LYS A 222 -2.30 6.11 15.74
CA LYS A 222 -3.09 5.67 16.91
C LYS A 222 -3.57 4.22 16.73
N GLU A 223 -4.12 3.67 17.82
CA GLU A 223 -4.76 2.34 17.81
C GLU A 223 -5.82 2.21 16.71
N GLY A 224 -5.94 1.01 16.13
CA GLY A 224 -6.89 0.69 15.07
C GLY A 224 -6.53 1.21 13.67
N GLY A 225 -5.51 2.07 13.53
CA GLY A 225 -5.01 2.51 12.23
C GLY A 225 -4.22 1.41 11.50
N THR A 226 -4.41 1.29 10.19
CA THR A 226 -3.60 0.39 9.34
C THR A 226 -2.81 1.22 8.33
N VAL A 227 -1.48 1.14 8.36
CA VAL A 227 -0.61 1.99 7.55
C VAL A 227 0.41 1.15 6.79
N THR A 228 0.48 1.36 5.48
CA THR A 228 1.62 0.96 4.65
C THR A 228 2.26 2.23 4.09
N ALA A 229 3.48 2.54 4.54
CA ALA A 229 4.21 3.73 4.14
C ALA A 229 5.51 3.34 3.43
N THR A 230 5.66 3.78 2.19
CA THR A 230 6.82 3.48 1.36
C THR A 230 7.46 4.76 0.86
N GLY A 231 8.73 4.96 1.21
CA GLY A 231 9.52 6.07 0.69
C GLY A 231 9.89 5.86 -0.78
N GLY A 232 9.97 6.94 -1.53
CA GLY A 232 10.64 6.93 -2.83
C GLY A 232 12.16 6.75 -2.68
N PHE A 233 12.88 6.71 -3.79
CA PHE A 233 14.34 6.75 -3.80
C PHE A 233 14.86 7.82 -2.80
N ARG A 234 15.65 7.43 -1.79
CA ARG A 234 16.17 8.31 -0.73
C ARG A 234 15.17 8.89 0.27
N GLY A 235 13.88 8.62 0.14
CA GLY A 235 12.85 9.00 1.12
C GLY A 235 12.66 7.92 2.20
N ALA A 236 12.29 8.34 3.41
CA ALA A 236 11.89 7.42 4.47
C ALA A 236 10.51 6.81 4.18
N GLY A 237 10.20 5.65 4.79
CA GLY A 237 8.82 5.16 4.84
C GLY A 237 7.94 6.15 5.60
N ILE A 238 8.28 6.39 6.87
CA ILE A 238 7.66 7.42 7.72
C ILE A 238 8.77 8.35 8.24
N GLY A 239 8.63 9.66 7.99
CA GLY A 239 9.57 10.68 8.44
C GLY A 239 10.04 11.60 7.31
N GLY A 240 11.35 11.78 7.15
CA GLY A 240 11.92 12.76 6.23
C GLY A 240 11.95 12.33 4.77
N GLY A 241 11.80 13.30 3.86
CA GLY A 241 12.19 13.13 2.46
C GLY A 241 13.72 13.16 2.31
N ALA A 242 14.25 13.08 1.10
CA ALA A 242 15.70 13.18 0.90
C ALA A 242 16.25 14.52 1.46
N ASN A 243 17.29 14.46 2.29
CA ASN A 243 17.86 15.56 3.10
C ASN A 243 16.93 16.10 4.19
N GLY A 244 15.88 15.36 4.55
CA GLY A 244 14.96 15.69 5.62
C GLY A 244 15.11 14.72 6.79
N SER A 245 15.00 15.23 8.01
CA SER A 245 14.98 14.40 9.22
C SER A 245 13.57 13.88 9.49
N GLY A 246 13.49 12.73 10.14
CA GLY A 246 12.27 12.23 10.77
C GLY A 246 12.39 12.36 12.28
N THR A 247 11.59 13.22 12.90
CA THR A 247 11.62 13.41 14.37
C THR A 247 10.26 13.24 14.99
N ASP A 248 10.22 12.84 16.26
CA ASP A 248 8.98 12.82 17.06
C ASP A 248 7.88 11.98 16.41
N ILE A 249 8.25 10.75 16.02
CA ILE A 249 7.35 9.79 15.38
C ILE A 249 6.83 8.84 16.46
N THR A 250 5.51 8.82 16.66
CA THR A 250 4.85 8.00 17.67
C THR A 250 3.90 6.99 17.04
N ILE A 251 4.10 5.71 17.36
CA ILE A 251 3.18 4.63 16.99
C ILE A 251 2.57 4.08 18.28
N GLU A 252 1.36 4.52 18.60
CA GLU A 252 0.61 4.14 19.81
C GLU A 252 -0.28 2.92 19.61
N GLY A 253 -0.21 2.25 18.44
CA GLY A 253 -1.03 1.09 18.14
C GLY A 253 -1.11 0.78 16.64
N GLY A 254 -2.10 -0.04 16.28
CA GLY A 254 -2.39 -0.34 14.88
C GLY A 254 -1.37 -1.27 14.21
N THR A 255 -1.52 -1.44 12.90
CA THR A 255 -0.58 -2.22 12.06
C THR A 255 0.16 -1.28 11.13
N VAL A 256 1.48 -1.21 11.25
CA VAL A 256 2.33 -0.30 10.47
C VAL A 256 3.39 -1.10 9.72
N THR A 257 3.37 -1.02 8.39
CA THR A 257 4.48 -1.45 7.53
C THR A 257 5.17 -0.22 6.98
N ALA A 258 6.42 0.00 7.36
CA ALA A 258 7.20 1.16 6.91
C ALA A 258 8.50 0.72 6.24
N THR A 259 8.63 1.06 4.95
CA THR A 259 9.80 0.69 4.14
C THR A 259 10.43 1.93 3.51
N GLY A 260 11.70 2.17 3.81
CA GLY A 260 12.46 3.23 3.16
C GLY A 260 12.73 2.88 1.70
N GLY A 261 12.69 3.88 0.82
CA GLY A 261 13.28 3.72 -0.50
C GLY A 261 14.80 3.77 -0.41
N SER A 262 15.52 3.51 -1.51
CA SER A 262 16.97 3.32 -1.47
C SER A 262 17.69 4.40 -0.66
N LYS A 263 18.46 4.01 0.36
CA LYS A 263 19.16 4.89 1.33
C LYS A 263 18.31 5.58 2.41
N GLY A 264 16.98 5.60 2.30
CA GLY A 264 16.11 6.15 3.33
C GLY A 264 15.81 5.13 4.44
N ALA A 265 15.46 5.63 5.62
CA ALA A 265 15.07 4.78 6.75
C ALA A 265 13.67 4.17 6.56
N GLY A 266 13.37 3.07 7.24
CA GLY A 266 11.99 2.60 7.37
C GLY A 266 11.15 3.64 8.11
N ILE A 267 11.56 3.99 9.31
CA ILE A 267 11.03 5.09 10.14
C ILE A 267 12.19 6.00 10.55
N GLY A 268 12.11 7.30 10.26
CA GLY A 268 13.13 8.28 10.61
C GLY A 268 13.58 9.13 9.42
N GLY A 269 14.89 9.25 9.21
CA GLY A 269 15.47 10.16 8.21
C GLY A 269 15.42 9.64 6.77
N GLY A 270 15.30 10.55 5.79
CA GLY A 270 15.68 10.26 4.41
C GLY A 270 17.21 10.23 4.25
N ASP A 271 17.74 10.03 3.04
CA ASP A 271 19.18 10.16 2.73
C ASP A 271 19.70 11.51 3.26
N PHE A 272 20.77 11.51 4.04
CA PHE A 272 21.32 12.68 4.77
C PHE A 272 20.45 13.26 5.88
N GLY A 273 19.38 12.56 6.25
CA GLY A 273 18.47 12.92 7.34
C GLY A 273 18.68 12.07 8.58
N SER A 274 18.48 12.68 9.74
CA SER A 274 18.51 11.98 11.03
C SER A 274 17.14 11.43 11.42
N GLY A 275 17.10 10.33 12.16
CA GLY A 275 15.91 9.78 12.80
C GLY A 275 16.00 9.86 14.32
N THR A 276 15.15 10.66 14.98
CA THR A 276 15.19 10.81 16.46
C THR A 276 13.80 10.91 17.07
N GLY A 277 13.68 10.69 18.39
CA GLY A 277 12.38 10.83 19.08
C GLY A 277 11.33 9.82 18.64
N ILE A 278 11.74 8.58 18.33
CA ILE A 278 10.84 7.54 17.84
C ILE A 278 10.30 6.74 19.03
N THR A 279 8.97 6.65 19.15
CA THR A 279 8.28 5.93 20.23
C THR A 279 7.33 4.89 19.65
N VAL A 280 7.34 3.68 20.19
CA VAL A 280 6.40 2.61 19.84
C VAL A 280 5.79 2.06 21.13
N SER A 281 4.47 2.13 21.26
CA SER A 281 3.76 1.84 22.51
C SER A 281 2.45 1.08 22.28
N ASN A 282 1.82 0.67 23.39
CA ASN A 282 0.58 -0.10 23.46
C ASN A 282 0.61 -1.36 22.56
N ASN A 283 -0.44 -1.60 21.79
CA ASN A 283 -0.61 -2.80 20.97
C ASN A 283 -0.10 -2.60 19.52
N ALA A 284 0.93 -1.78 19.32
CA ALA A 284 1.45 -1.51 17.98
C ALA A 284 2.09 -2.75 17.35
N HIS A 285 1.76 -3.04 16.10
CA HIS A 285 2.38 -4.07 15.26
C HIS A 285 3.16 -3.41 14.13
N VAL A 286 4.47 -3.26 14.34
CA VAL A 286 5.35 -2.51 13.43
C VAL A 286 6.24 -3.47 12.64
N MET A 287 6.26 -3.33 11.33
CA MET A 287 7.14 -4.06 10.40
C MET A 287 7.98 -3.05 9.62
N VAL A 288 9.30 -3.10 9.80
CA VAL A 288 10.21 -2.05 9.32
C VAL A 288 11.36 -2.58 8.50
N SER A 289 11.71 -1.86 7.44
CA SER A 289 12.91 -2.09 6.64
C SER A 289 13.48 -0.77 6.15
N GLY A 290 14.78 -0.55 6.34
CA GLY A 290 15.51 0.50 5.65
C GLY A 290 15.68 0.17 4.16
N GLY A 291 15.92 1.17 3.33
CA GLY A 291 16.19 0.98 1.91
C GLY A 291 17.69 0.80 1.62
N ILE A 292 18.03 -0.09 0.69
CA ILE A 292 19.41 -0.39 0.30
C ILE A 292 19.78 0.27 -1.04
N TYR A 293 21.01 0.75 -1.15
CA TYR A 293 21.64 1.18 -2.40
C TYR A 293 23.12 0.82 -2.40
N ASP A 294 23.53 -0.03 -3.33
CA ASP A 294 24.90 -0.57 -3.37
C ASP A 294 25.24 -1.26 -2.03
N GLN A 295 26.32 -0.87 -1.36
CA GLN A 295 26.73 -1.40 -0.05
C GLN A 295 26.15 -0.64 1.16
N TYR A 296 25.38 0.43 0.95
CA TYR A 296 24.84 1.28 2.02
C TYR A 296 23.33 1.09 2.17
N SER A 297 22.86 1.18 3.40
CA SER A 297 21.44 1.10 3.71
C SER A 297 21.02 2.22 4.64
N GLY A 298 19.80 2.73 4.48
CA GLY A 298 19.15 3.44 5.57
C GLY A 298 18.86 2.48 6.73
N ALA A 299 18.67 3.05 7.90
CA ALA A 299 18.33 2.31 9.11
C ALA A 299 16.87 1.78 9.02
N ALA A 300 16.49 0.73 9.77
CA ALA A 300 15.07 0.36 9.78
C ALA A 300 14.27 1.36 10.63
N ILE A 301 14.85 1.79 11.75
CA ILE A 301 14.37 2.86 12.62
C ILE A 301 15.56 3.75 13.01
N GLY A 302 15.70 4.91 12.37
CA GLY A 302 16.83 5.80 12.61
C GLY A 302 17.18 6.66 11.40
N ASP A 303 18.48 6.82 11.16
CA ASP A 303 18.98 7.71 10.12
C ASP A 303 18.84 7.13 8.70
N GLY A 304 18.80 7.99 7.69
CA GLY A 304 19.15 7.56 6.34
C GLY A 304 20.66 7.38 6.18
N VAL A 305 21.10 7.00 4.99
CA VAL A 305 22.54 6.99 4.65
C VAL A 305 23.12 8.38 4.86
N GLN A 306 24.29 8.44 5.49
CA GLN A 306 24.97 9.70 5.80
C GLN A 306 26.19 9.91 4.92
N TYR A 307 26.56 11.18 4.69
CA TYR A 307 27.79 11.59 4.03
C TYR A 307 28.49 12.67 4.84
N ASP A 308 29.69 12.36 5.30
CA ASP A 308 30.55 13.30 6.00
C ASP A 308 31.35 14.11 4.97
N TYR A 309 31.12 15.43 4.93
CA TYR A 309 31.80 16.34 4.01
C TYR A 309 33.24 16.68 4.41
N ASP A 310 33.64 16.44 5.67
CA ASP A 310 35.00 16.66 6.16
C ASP A 310 35.89 15.46 5.83
N THR A 311 35.36 14.24 6.00
CA THR A 311 36.10 12.99 5.75
C THR A 311 35.85 12.39 4.37
N PHE A 312 34.84 12.89 3.63
CA PHE A 312 34.37 12.35 2.34
C PHE A 312 33.96 10.88 2.43
N VAL A 313 33.40 10.48 3.59
CA VAL A 313 32.99 9.10 3.88
C VAL A 313 31.46 8.99 3.81
N THR A 314 30.98 7.94 3.13
CA THR A 314 29.58 7.53 3.18
C THR A 314 29.43 6.40 4.20
N SER A 315 28.38 6.45 5.02
CA SER A 315 28.04 5.39 5.97
C SER A 315 26.56 5.02 5.85
N SER A 316 26.24 3.75 6.12
CA SER A 316 24.84 3.36 6.34
C SER A 316 24.23 4.18 7.48
N GLY A 317 22.91 4.29 7.47
CA GLY A 317 22.16 4.96 8.53
C GLY A 317 22.38 4.29 9.88
N GLU A 318 22.54 5.11 10.90
CA GLU A 318 22.63 4.66 12.28
C GLU A 318 21.25 4.24 12.79
N GLU A 319 21.18 3.05 13.35
CA GLU A 319 19.95 2.52 13.93
C GLU A 319 19.75 3.08 15.34
N VAL A 320 18.58 3.65 15.58
CA VAL A 320 18.19 4.25 16.85
C VAL A 320 17.28 3.29 17.60
N SER A 321 17.51 3.16 18.90
CA SER A 321 16.60 2.41 19.76
C SER A 321 15.34 3.24 20.03
N PRO A 322 14.15 2.82 19.56
CA PRO A 322 12.91 3.53 19.87
C PRO A 322 12.58 3.40 21.36
N ASP A 323 11.84 4.38 21.90
CA ASP A 323 11.23 4.22 23.22
C ASP A 323 10.08 3.22 23.13
N VAL A 324 10.26 2.08 23.78
CA VAL A 324 9.30 0.97 23.87
C VAL A 324 8.83 0.72 25.30
N SER A 325 9.03 1.68 26.20
CA SER A 325 8.71 1.54 27.63
C SER A 325 7.23 1.28 27.91
N LEU A 326 6.36 1.69 26.99
CA LEU A 326 4.90 1.50 27.06
C LEU A 326 4.39 0.48 26.04
N LEU A 327 5.26 -0.30 25.40
CA LEU A 327 4.84 -1.38 24.51
C LEU A 327 4.21 -2.52 25.32
N SER A 328 3.03 -2.97 24.91
CA SER A 328 2.30 -4.05 25.56
C SER A 328 2.93 -5.42 25.29
N SER A 329 2.38 -6.49 25.90
CA SER A 329 2.78 -7.86 25.59
C SER A 329 2.39 -8.32 24.19
N ASP A 330 1.36 -7.70 23.60
CA ASP A 330 0.82 -8.07 22.30
C ASP A 330 1.40 -7.19 21.18
N GLY A 331 2.07 -6.08 21.55
CA GLY A 331 2.77 -5.19 20.63
C GLY A 331 4.16 -5.71 20.26
N TYR A 332 4.60 -5.39 19.05
CA TYR A 332 5.92 -5.77 18.55
C TYR A 332 6.45 -4.84 17.45
N ILE A 333 7.77 -4.89 17.27
CA ILE A 333 8.51 -4.37 16.12
C ILE A 333 9.25 -5.54 15.48
N LEU A 334 9.01 -5.79 14.19
CA LEU A 334 9.73 -6.75 13.38
C LEU A 334 10.64 -6.01 12.40
N TYR A 335 11.94 -6.27 12.52
CA TYR A 335 12.96 -5.71 11.65
C TYR A 335 13.26 -6.67 10.50
N TYR A 336 13.17 -6.19 9.28
CA TYR A 336 13.47 -6.96 8.07
C TYR A 336 14.83 -6.56 7.49
N PRO A 337 15.46 -7.45 6.69
CA PRO A 337 16.67 -7.10 5.96
C PRO A 337 16.48 -5.81 5.14
N ALA A 338 17.49 -4.95 5.10
CA ALA A 338 17.44 -3.74 4.29
C ALA A 338 17.12 -4.07 2.81
N GLY A 339 16.26 -3.27 2.20
CA GLY A 339 15.72 -3.51 0.86
C GLY A 339 14.50 -4.43 0.80
N THR A 340 13.99 -4.92 1.94
CA THR A 340 12.74 -5.67 1.95
C THR A 340 11.58 -4.73 1.63
N THR A 341 10.80 -5.08 0.62
CA THR A 341 9.63 -4.30 0.18
C THR A 341 8.40 -4.59 1.04
N ALA A 342 7.45 -3.64 1.11
CA ALA A 342 6.18 -3.84 1.81
C ALA A 342 5.42 -5.08 1.30
N ASN A 343 5.48 -5.37 0.00
CA ASN A 343 4.88 -6.58 -0.59
C ASN A 343 5.55 -7.87 -0.09
N GLN A 344 6.87 -7.91 0.04
CA GLN A 344 7.60 -9.07 0.58
C GLN A 344 7.31 -9.32 2.06
N ILE A 345 7.09 -8.25 2.83
CA ILE A 345 6.64 -8.34 4.23
C ILE A 345 5.21 -8.90 4.26
N LYS A 346 4.30 -8.27 3.50
CA LYS A 346 2.87 -8.63 3.47
C LYS A 346 2.62 -10.07 3.03
N ASN A 347 3.39 -10.57 2.06
CA ASN A 347 3.24 -11.93 1.55
C ASN A 347 4.13 -12.96 2.26
N GLY A 348 4.92 -12.55 3.27
CA GLY A 348 5.79 -13.43 4.04
C GLY A 348 6.96 -14.05 3.26
N SER A 349 7.32 -13.53 2.09
CA SER A 349 8.44 -14.06 1.28
C SER A 349 9.80 -13.83 1.92
N VAL A 350 9.91 -12.85 2.82
CA VAL A 350 11.12 -12.56 3.58
C VAL A 350 10.77 -12.65 5.06
N ARG A 351 11.66 -13.24 5.86
CA ARG A 351 11.50 -13.36 7.32
C ARG A 351 12.16 -12.18 8.02
N PRO A 352 11.64 -11.74 9.19
CA PRO A 352 12.31 -10.75 10.00
C PRO A 352 13.64 -11.30 10.54
N ILE A 353 14.62 -10.40 10.68
CA ILE A 353 15.96 -10.69 11.20
C ILE A 353 16.11 -10.31 12.68
N ASN A 354 15.24 -9.45 13.20
CA ASN A 354 15.21 -9.06 14.60
C ASN A 354 13.78 -8.70 15.04
N ALA A 355 13.50 -8.77 16.33
CA ALA A 355 12.20 -8.46 16.90
C ALA A 355 12.31 -7.78 18.28
N VAL A 356 11.38 -6.88 18.57
CA VAL A 356 11.23 -6.21 19.87
C VAL A 356 9.76 -6.31 20.31
N PRO A 357 9.44 -6.95 21.45
CA PRO A 357 10.34 -7.75 22.27
C PRO A 357 10.83 -8.99 21.51
N ILE A 358 11.98 -9.55 21.90
CA ILE A 358 12.61 -10.71 21.23
C ILE A 358 11.66 -11.93 21.17
N THR A 359 10.68 -12.02 22.08
CA THR A 359 9.67 -13.09 22.10
C THR A 359 8.64 -13.01 20.97
N ALA A 360 8.68 -11.97 20.13
CA ALA A 360 7.74 -11.80 19.02
C ALA A 360 8.09 -12.65 17.77
N PHE A 361 9.17 -13.44 17.80
CA PHE A 361 9.34 -14.51 16.82
C PHE A 361 8.30 -15.60 17.07
N PRO A 362 7.55 -16.05 16.04
CA PRO A 362 6.72 -17.24 16.18
C PRO A 362 7.61 -18.41 16.58
N SER A 363 7.32 -19.03 17.74
CA SER A 363 8.08 -20.15 18.27
C SER A 363 8.09 -21.30 17.27
N GLU A 364 9.28 -21.80 16.92
CA GLU A 364 9.40 -23.13 16.33
C GLU A 364 8.80 -24.15 17.30
N GLU A 365 7.66 -24.74 16.97
CA GLU A 365 7.20 -25.96 17.64
C GLU A 365 8.17 -27.10 17.32
N THR A 366 9.23 -27.19 18.10
CA THR A 366 10.04 -28.41 18.22
C THR A 366 9.27 -29.38 19.12
N THR A 367 8.41 -30.20 18.52
CA THR A 367 7.88 -31.39 19.18
C THR A 367 8.99 -32.45 19.28
N SER A 368 9.86 -32.32 20.28
CA SER A 368 10.75 -33.42 20.69
C SER A 368 10.03 -34.29 21.72
N GLY A 369 9.50 -35.42 21.24
CA GLY A 369 9.10 -36.54 22.09
C GLY A 369 10.32 -37.18 22.75
N GLU A 370 10.14 -37.55 24.01
CA GLU A 370 11.14 -38.09 24.94
C GLU A 370 11.91 -39.33 24.43
N GLY A 371 13.20 -39.39 24.79
CA GLY A 371 14.04 -40.58 24.63
C GLY A 371 15.43 -40.46 25.27
N ASN A 372 15.51 -40.67 26.60
CA ASN A 372 16.65 -41.14 27.42
C ASN A 372 18.02 -41.35 26.73
N THR A 373 19.16 -40.79 27.15
CA THR A 373 19.87 -40.93 28.45
C THR A 373 21.15 -40.07 28.45
N PRO A 374 21.77 -39.81 29.64
CA PRO A 374 22.74 -38.73 29.84
C PRO A 374 24.20 -39.17 29.66
N ASN A 375 25.06 -38.23 29.25
CA ASN A 375 26.45 -38.08 29.71
C ASN A 375 27.08 -36.78 29.17
N GLU A 376 27.17 -35.77 30.03
CA GLU A 376 28.32 -34.84 30.10
C GLU A 376 29.58 -35.64 30.58
N PRO A 377 30.84 -35.15 30.47
CA PRO A 377 31.32 -33.75 30.62
C PRO A 377 32.58 -33.41 29.74
N PRO A 378 33.45 -32.39 30.01
CA PRO A 378 33.27 -31.05 30.60
C PRO A 378 33.81 -29.87 29.73
N VAL A 379 33.34 -28.67 30.08
CA VAL A 379 33.93 -27.31 30.06
C VAL A 379 35.34 -27.11 29.47
N ASP A 380 35.48 -26.14 28.54
CA ASP A 380 36.65 -25.25 28.50
C ASP A 380 36.22 -23.81 28.15
N GLU A 381 36.73 -22.86 28.93
CA GLU A 381 36.50 -21.42 28.82
C GLU A 381 37.45 -20.83 27.78
N GLY A 382 36.98 -19.89 26.94
CA GLY A 382 37.90 -18.96 26.29
C GLY A 382 37.47 -18.32 24.98
N ASN A 383 37.45 -16.99 25.01
CA ASN A 383 37.71 -16.05 23.91
C ASN A 383 36.60 -15.71 22.89
N THR A 384 36.08 -14.49 23.08
CA THR A 384 35.93 -13.43 22.08
C THR A 384 36.83 -13.57 20.83
N ILE A 385 36.28 -13.45 19.61
CA ILE A 385 36.84 -12.76 18.40
C ILE A 385 35.66 -12.54 17.41
N ASN A 386 35.22 -11.32 17.13
CA ASN A 386 35.68 -10.37 16.10
C ASN A 386 35.43 -10.80 14.64
N TYR A 387 34.49 -10.12 13.97
CA TYR A 387 34.18 -10.28 12.55
C TYR A 387 35.36 -9.81 11.68
N ARG A 388 35.85 -10.68 10.80
CA ARG A 388 36.64 -10.28 9.63
C ARG A 388 36.24 -11.07 8.39
N ASN A 389 35.87 -10.30 7.37
CA ASN A 389 35.99 -10.51 5.93
C ASN A 389 36.51 -11.86 5.46
N ALA A 390 35.71 -12.55 4.65
CA ALA A 390 36.19 -13.55 3.70
C ALA A 390 35.81 -13.11 2.28
N SER A 391 36.84 -12.71 1.53
CA SER A 391 36.83 -12.57 0.08
C SER A 391 36.56 -13.92 -0.59
N ILE A 392 35.67 -13.95 -1.57
CA ILE A 392 35.40 -15.14 -2.39
C ILE A 392 36.41 -15.18 -3.55
N VAL A 393 37.24 -16.21 -3.55
CA VAL A 393 38.03 -16.67 -4.69
C VAL A 393 37.25 -17.80 -5.35
N THR A 394 37.02 -17.68 -6.66
CA THR A 394 36.46 -18.74 -7.51
C THR A 394 37.51 -19.81 -7.83
N PRO A 395 37.05 -21.05 -8.11
CA PRO A 395 37.66 -21.77 -9.23
C PRO A 395 36.62 -22.44 -10.14
N ASN A 396 36.87 -22.33 -11.45
CA ASN A 396 36.33 -23.16 -12.52
C ASN A 396 36.84 -24.60 -12.40
N VAL A 397 36.01 -25.60 -12.76
CA VAL A 397 36.44 -26.75 -13.58
C VAL A 397 35.25 -27.30 -14.39
N ASP A 398 35.55 -27.64 -15.65
CA ASP A 398 34.68 -28.19 -16.70
C ASP A 398 34.22 -29.66 -16.51
N GLU A 399 33.23 -29.99 -17.32
CA GLU A 399 32.43 -31.20 -17.55
C GLU A 399 33.13 -32.58 -17.56
N ALA A 400 32.40 -33.61 -17.10
CA ALA A 400 32.30 -34.91 -17.78
C ALA A 400 31.01 -35.67 -17.38
N ASP A 401 30.38 -36.21 -18.41
CA ASP A 401 29.11 -36.92 -18.55
C ASP A 401 29.03 -38.28 -17.81
N THR A 402 27.85 -38.62 -17.28
CA THR A 402 27.30 -40.01 -17.22
C THR A 402 25.83 -39.99 -16.77
N GLN A 403 24.94 -40.32 -17.69
CA GLN A 403 23.51 -40.62 -17.46
C GLN A 403 23.33 -41.93 -16.68
N GLN A 404 22.42 -41.92 -15.68
CA GLN A 404 21.45 -43.00 -15.52
C GLN A 404 20.23 -42.55 -14.71
N ASP A 405 19.07 -42.90 -15.26
CA ASP A 405 17.70 -42.50 -14.96
C ASP A 405 17.24 -42.73 -13.51
N GLU A 406 16.61 -41.72 -12.90
CA GLU A 406 15.38 -41.90 -12.12
C GLU A 406 14.38 -40.79 -12.50
N GLU A 407 13.16 -41.23 -12.72
CA GLU A 407 12.06 -40.59 -13.43
C GLU A 407 11.24 -39.72 -12.46
N GLU A 408 11.23 -38.39 -12.62
CA GLU A 408 10.10 -37.59 -12.12
C GLU A 408 9.76 -36.44 -13.06
N ILE A 409 8.46 -36.35 -13.33
CA ILE A 409 7.85 -35.89 -14.57
C ILE A 409 7.43 -34.43 -14.44
N THR A 410 8.00 -33.61 -15.31
CA THR A 410 7.62 -32.22 -15.58
C THR A 410 6.18 -32.15 -16.08
N GLU A 411 5.24 -31.69 -15.25
CA GLU A 411 3.88 -31.35 -15.71
C GLU A 411 3.69 -29.83 -15.69
N VAL A 412 4.06 -29.20 -16.81
CA VAL A 412 3.62 -27.85 -17.20
C VAL A 412 2.60 -28.05 -18.32
N ILE A 413 1.31 -27.92 -18.02
CA ILE A 413 0.27 -27.89 -19.03
C ILE A 413 -0.24 -26.45 -19.14
N SER A 414 0.22 -25.77 -20.18
CA SER A 414 -0.33 -24.51 -20.66
C SER A 414 -1.68 -24.75 -21.33
N THR A 415 -2.71 -24.02 -20.92
CA THR A 415 -3.91 -23.84 -21.74
C THR A 415 -3.66 -22.75 -22.78
N THR A 416 -2.98 -23.11 -23.88
CA THR A 416 -2.97 -22.31 -25.12
C THR A 416 -3.69 -23.09 -26.21
N HIS A 417 -4.75 -22.49 -26.74
CA HIS A 417 -5.24 -22.85 -28.07
C HIS A 417 -4.16 -22.48 -29.10
N SER A 418 -3.83 -23.45 -29.95
CA SER A 418 -2.67 -23.46 -30.83
C SER A 418 -2.86 -22.68 -32.14
N SER A 419 -1.81 -22.01 -32.62
CA SER A 419 -1.26 -22.26 -33.96
C SER A 419 0.18 -21.77 -34.16
N SER A 420 1.08 -22.74 -34.37
CA SER A 420 2.32 -22.75 -35.17
C SER A 420 3.49 -21.79 -34.90
N GLY A 421 4.46 -22.28 -34.10
CA GLY A 421 5.86 -22.56 -34.48
C GLY A 421 6.70 -21.56 -35.28
N GLY A 422 7.72 -20.97 -34.63
CA GLY A 422 8.91 -20.38 -35.25
C GLY A 422 9.74 -19.54 -34.27
N SER A 423 11.06 -19.74 -34.29
CA SER A 423 12.14 -19.06 -33.54
C SER A 423 11.90 -17.62 -33.04
N TYR A 424 12.42 -17.34 -31.82
CA TYR A 424 12.64 -16.02 -31.20
C TYR A 424 12.75 -14.82 -32.15
N VAL A 425 11.85 -13.84 -32.01
CA VAL A 425 12.12 -12.39 -32.11
C VAL A 425 11.07 -11.62 -31.30
N ASP A 426 11.52 -10.60 -30.56
CA ASP A 426 10.76 -9.43 -30.12
C ASP A 426 9.74 -8.99 -31.18
N ASN A 427 8.43 -8.98 -30.86
CA ASN A 427 7.41 -8.44 -31.75
C ASN A 427 6.30 -7.77 -30.92
N SER A 428 6.37 -6.45 -30.91
CA SER A 428 5.27 -5.52 -30.72
C SER A 428 4.17 -5.75 -31.76
N GLU A 429 3.16 -6.55 -31.43
CA GLU A 429 1.75 -6.44 -31.88
C GLU A 429 0.97 -7.69 -31.43
N VAL A 430 -0.16 -7.51 -30.77
CA VAL A 430 -1.05 -8.60 -30.36
C VAL A 430 -1.92 -8.98 -31.56
N ASP A 431 -1.61 -10.10 -32.20
CA ASP A 431 -2.47 -10.69 -33.24
C ASP A 431 -3.82 -11.18 -32.65
N SER A 432 -4.86 -11.05 -33.48
CA SER A 432 -6.31 -11.16 -33.21
C SER A 432 -6.78 -12.29 -32.28
N ILE A 433 -7.69 -11.98 -31.34
CA ILE A 433 -8.29 -12.95 -30.38
C ILE A 433 -9.84 -12.80 -30.33
N PRO A 434 -10.62 -13.91 -30.23
CA PRO A 434 -12.04 -14.01 -30.58
C PRO A 434 -13.02 -13.68 -29.43
N THR A 435 -14.31 -13.48 -29.76
CA THR A 435 -15.34 -12.80 -28.93
C THR A 435 -16.65 -13.60 -28.71
N SER A 436 -16.66 -14.94 -28.84
CA SER A 436 -17.92 -15.74 -28.76
C SER A 436 -18.19 -16.41 -27.40
N SER A 437 -19.46 -16.66 -27.07
CA SER A 437 -19.90 -17.26 -25.79
C SER A 437 -19.66 -18.78 -25.68
N GLU A 438 -19.60 -19.51 -26.79
CA GLU A 438 -19.34 -20.96 -26.80
C GLU A 438 -17.89 -21.30 -26.46
N GLU A 439 -16.94 -20.50 -26.94
CA GLU A 439 -15.51 -20.65 -26.65
C GLU A 439 -15.20 -20.37 -25.18
N PHE A 440 -15.86 -19.37 -24.57
CA PHE A 440 -15.76 -19.11 -23.14
C PHE A 440 -16.30 -20.27 -22.30
N ALA A 441 -17.42 -20.87 -22.71
CA ALA A 441 -18.00 -22.02 -22.01
C ALA A 441 -17.09 -23.26 -22.09
N ALA A 442 -16.45 -23.50 -23.24
CA ALA A 442 -15.47 -24.57 -23.41
C ALA A 442 -14.23 -24.34 -22.53
N PHE A 443 -13.71 -23.11 -22.48
CA PHE A 443 -12.62 -22.71 -21.60
C PHE A 443 -12.95 -22.97 -20.13
N LEU A 444 -14.09 -22.47 -19.64
CA LEU A 444 -14.51 -22.68 -18.25
C LEU A 444 -14.68 -24.16 -17.91
N THR A 445 -15.16 -24.97 -18.85
CA THR A 445 -15.30 -26.42 -18.67
C THR A 445 -13.94 -27.09 -18.51
N ALA A 446 -12.97 -26.75 -19.35
CA ALA A 446 -11.61 -27.28 -19.26
C ALA A 446 -10.93 -26.87 -17.95
N THR A 447 -11.03 -25.58 -17.57
CA THR A 447 -10.47 -25.07 -16.31
C THR A 447 -11.06 -25.77 -15.09
N ASN A 448 -12.39 -25.97 -15.06
CA ASN A 448 -13.06 -26.66 -13.96
C ASN A 448 -12.57 -28.11 -13.81
N ASN A 449 -12.44 -28.85 -14.91
CA ASN A 449 -11.93 -30.22 -14.87
C ASN A 449 -10.51 -30.30 -14.29
N THR A 450 -9.64 -29.35 -14.68
CA THR A 450 -8.27 -29.27 -14.15
C THR A 450 -8.25 -29.01 -12.64
N LEU A 451 -9.06 -28.06 -12.17
CA LEU A 451 -9.15 -27.75 -10.73
C LEU A 451 -9.70 -28.94 -9.92
N GLU A 452 -10.69 -29.65 -10.43
CA GLU A 452 -11.24 -30.86 -9.80
C GLU A 452 -10.18 -31.98 -9.69
N VAL A 453 -9.27 -32.11 -10.66
CA VAL A 453 -8.14 -33.05 -10.59
C VAL A 453 -7.15 -32.65 -9.49
N TYR A 454 -6.80 -31.37 -9.40
CA TYR A 454 -5.90 -30.88 -8.35
C TYR A 454 -6.48 -31.09 -6.95
N ILE A 455 -7.76 -30.80 -6.75
CA ILE A 455 -8.44 -31.04 -5.46
C ILE A 455 -8.31 -32.51 -5.05
N LYS A 456 -8.58 -33.45 -5.96
CA LYS A 456 -8.44 -34.89 -5.69
C LYS A 456 -7.01 -35.28 -5.36
N LYS A 457 -6.03 -34.70 -6.05
CA LYS A 457 -4.60 -34.95 -5.79
C LYS A 457 -4.21 -34.46 -4.39
N ILE A 458 -4.62 -33.25 -4.01
CA ILE A 458 -4.37 -32.66 -2.69
C ILE A 458 -5.02 -33.52 -1.59
N GLU A 459 -6.31 -33.84 -1.74
CA GLU A 459 -7.04 -34.68 -0.79
C GLU A 459 -6.39 -36.07 -0.62
N ALA A 460 -5.90 -36.67 -1.71
CA ALA A 460 -5.19 -37.94 -1.67
C ALA A 460 -3.84 -37.84 -0.95
N MET A 461 -3.06 -36.78 -1.18
CA MET A 461 -1.79 -36.53 -0.48
C MET A 461 -2.03 -36.31 1.03
N MET A 462 -3.07 -35.55 1.40
CA MET A 462 -3.47 -35.37 2.80
C MET A 462 -3.89 -36.69 3.45
N ALA A 463 -4.67 -37.52 2.75
CA ALA A 463 -5.09 -38.82 3.26
C ALA A 463 -3.92 -39.81 3.41
N ALA A 464 -2.91 -39.69 2.55
CA ALA A 464 -1.68 -40.48 2.62
C ALA A 464 -0.66 -39.96 3.67
N GLY A 465 -0.89 -38.77 4.23
CA GLY A 465 0.07 -38.10 5.12
C GLY A 465 1.34 -37.62 4.41
N ASP A 466 1.28 -37.38 3.09
CA ASP A 466 2.42 -36.94 2.28
C ASP A 466 2.68 -35.44 2.48
N THR A 467 3.42 -35.13 3.56
CA THR A 467 3.77 -33.76 3.93
C THR A 467 4.76 -33.10 2.97
N GLU A 468 5.62 -33.88 2.30
CA GLU A 468 6.61 -33.36 1.36
C GLU A 468 5.93 -32.92 0.05
N GLY A 469 5.07 -33.76 -0.51
CA GLY A 469 4.27 -33.43 -1.69
C GLY A 469 3.32 -32.26 -1.45
N LEU A 470 2.71 -32.19 -0.26
CA LEU A 470 1.86 -31.05 0.13
C LEU A 470 2.67 -29.75 0.25
N ASN A 471 3.80 -29.76 0.94
CA ASN A 471 4.65 -28.58 1.10
C ASN A 471 5.20 -28.10 -0.25
N ALA A 472 5.58 -29.02 -1.14
CA ALA A 472 5.99 -28.68 -2.50
C ALA A 472 4.86 -28.00 -3.29
N LEU A 473 3.62 -28.49 -3.16
CA LEU A 473 2.46 -27.90 -3.84
C LEU A 473 2.06 -26.55 -3.24
N VAL A 474 2.15 -26.38 -1.92
CA VAL A 474 1.91 -25.09 -1.24
C VAL A 474 2.97 -24.07 -1.64
N SER A 475 4.24 -24.47 -1.71
CA SER A 475 5.34 -23.58 -2.09
C SER A 475 5.28 -23.17 -3.57
N LYS A 476 4.84 -24.07 -4.46
CA LYS A 476 4.77 -23.80 -5.90
C LYS A 476 3.45 -23.13 -6.32
N GLY A 477 2.37 -23.44 -5.62
CA GLY A 477 1.02 -23.04 -5.98
C GLY A 477 0.51 -23.68 -7.28
N ILE A 478 -0.74 -23.39 -7.61
CA ILE A 478 -1.36 -23.78 -8.89
C ILE A 478 -1.49 -22.53 -9.76
N THR A 479 -0.98 -22.58 -10.99
CA THR A 479 -1.08 -21.45 -11.94
C THR A 479 -2.11 -21.73 -13.02
N LEU A 480 -3.05 -20.80 -13.19
CA LEU A 480 -4.04 -20.78 -14.25
C LEU A 480 -3.68 -19.70 -15.27
N GLU A 481 -3.37 -20.11 -16.50
CA GLU A 481 -3.10 -19.21 -17.63
C GLU A 481 -4.37 -19.04 -18.46
N THR A 482 -5.01 -17.88 -18.35
CA THR A 482 -6.37 -17.65 -18.86
C THR A 482 -6.41 -16.87 -20.18
N GLY A 483 -5.26 -16.41 -20.67
CA GLY A 483 -5.19 -15.59 -21.88
C GLY A 483 -5.99 -14.30 -21.71
N ASN A 484 -6.81 -13.94 -22.69
CA ASN A 484 -7.62 -12.70 -22.65
C ASN A 484 -8.91 -12.81 -21.84
N TRP A 485 -9.22 -13.99 -21.28
CA TRP A 485 -10.37 -14.10 -20.38
C TRP A 485 -10.06 -13.36 -19.09
N VAL A 486 -11.02 -12.56 -18.63
CA VAL A 486 -10.82 -11.66 -17.47
C VAL A 486 -11.80 -11.92 -16.34
N CYS A 487 -12.54 -13.03 -16.38
CA CYS A 487 -13.42 -13.44 -15.30
C CYS A 487 -13.63 -14.95 -15.32
N PHE A 488 -14.03 -15.49 -14.16
CA PHE A 488 -14.61 -16.81 -14.07
C PHE A 488 -16.06 -16.74 -13.57
N ASN A 489 -16.78 -17.86 -13.68
CA ASN A 489 -18.12 -17.99 -13.11
C ASN A 489 -18.06 -18.56 -11.67
N LYS A 490 -19.22 -18.58 -11.03
CA LYS A 490 -19.39 -19.02 -9.64
C LYS A 490 -18.82 -20.41 -9.38
N LYS A 491 -19.04 -21.34 -10.31
CA LYS A 491 -18.59 -22.73 -10.16
C LYS A 491 -17.07 -22.80 -10.11
N THR A 492 -16.39 -22.08 -11.00
CA THR A 492 -14.92 -22.07 -11.04
C THR A 492 -14.33 -21.43 -9.78
N TYR A 493 -14.91 -20.34 -9.29
CA TYR A 493 -14.44 -19.73 -8.03
C TYR A 493 -14.66 -20.61 -6.81
N ALA A 494 -15.78 -21.34 -6.73
CA ALA A 494 -15.99 -22.32 -5.66
C ALA A 494 -14.90 -23.42 -5.63
N LEU A 495 -14.40 -23.84 -6.80
CA LEU A 495 -13.31 -24.82 -6.88
C LEU A 495 -11.97 -24.20 -6.47
N ILE A 496 -11.71 -22.96 -6.87
CA ILE A 496 -10.50 -22.21 -6.47
C ILE A 496 -10.49 -21.99 -4.95
N GLU A 497 -11.62 -21.62 -4.35
CA GLU A 497 -11.80 -21.53 -2.90
C GLU A 497 -11.49 -22.83 -2.21
N LYS A 498 -12.01 -23.95 -2.71
CA LYS A 498 -11.74 -25.25 -2.11
C LYS A 498 -10.24 -25.59 -2.12
N ILE A 499 -9.50 -25.20 -3.15
CA ILE A 499 -8.04 -25.37 -3.22
C ILE A 499 -7.34 -24.44 -2.22
N SER A 500 -7.75 -23.18 -2.15
CA SER A 500 -7.25 -22.22 -1.16
C SER A 500 -7.51 -22.71 0.26
N ASP A 501 -8.71 -23.21 0.58
CA ASP A 501 -9.07 -23.79 1.86
C ASP A 501 -8.25 -25.02 2.20
N LEU A 502 -7.69 -25.74 1.23
CA LEU A 502 -6.75 -26.84 1.45
C LEU A 502 -5.31 -26.35 1.67
N GLY A 503 -5.08 -25.04 1.67
CA GLY A 503 -3.80 -24.39 1.97
C GLY A 503 -2.93 -24.12 0.75
N VAL A 504 -3.42 -24.40 -0.46
CA VAL A 504 -2.62 -24.25 -1.69
C VAL A 504 -2.96 -22.93 -2.39
N PRO A 505 -1.97 -22.05 -2.65
CA PRO A 505 -2.24 -20.80 -3.35
C PRO A 505 -2.53 -21.03 -4.84
N VAL A 506 -3.43 -20.21 -5.39
CA VAL A 506 -3.81 -20.25 -6.82
C VAL A 506 -3.45 -18.93 -7.49
N THR A 507 -2.51 -18.99 -8.43
CA THR A 507 -2.11 -17.86 -9.28
C THR A 507 -2.98 -17.82 -10.54
N ILE A 508 -3.62 -16.71 -10.82
CA ILE A 508 -4.34 -16.47 -12.07
C ILE A 508 -3.54 -15.48 -12.89
N SER A 509 -3.06 -15.91 -14.05
CA SER A 509 -2.39 -15.06 -15.03
C SER A 509 -3.29 -14.84 -16.25
N PHE A 510 -3.40 -13.58 -16.68
CA PHE A 510 -4.32 -13.16 -17.72
C PHE A 510 -3.77 -11.97 -18.50
N ALA A 511 -4.38 -11.66 -19.63
CA ALA A 511 -4.06 -10.51 -20.45
C ALA A 511 -5.29 -9.59 -20.52
N TYR A 512 -5.08 -8.30 -20.31
CA TYR A 512 -6.13 -7.30 -20.38
C TYR A 512 -5.58 -6.05 -21.07
N LYS A 513 -6.32 -5.54 -22.06
CA LYS A 513 -5.90 -4.37 -22.87
C LYS A 513 -4.45 -4.46 -23.39
N GLY A 514 -4.05 -5.65 -23.83
CA GLY A 514 -2.71 -5.90 -24.40
C GLY A 514 -1.58 -6.02 -23.38
N ARG A 515 -1.88 -5.99 -22.07
CA ARG A 515 -0.91 -6.11 -20.98
C ARG A 515 -1.16 -7.40 -20.19
N ARG A 516 -0.09 -8.04 -19.71
CA ARG A 516 -0.19 -9.27 -18.91
C ARG A 516 -0.29 -8.92 -17.45
N TYR A 517 -1.23 -9.54 -16.74
CA TYR A 517 -1.44 -9.37 -15.32
C TYR A 517 -1.38 -10.72 -14.61
N SER A 518 -1.11 -10.68 -13.32
CA SER A 518 -1.31 -11.84 -12.46
C SER A 518 -1.80 -11.44 -11.08
N THR A 519 -2.61 -12.31 -10.47
CA THR A 519 -3.04 -12.23 -9.07
C THR A 519 -2.87 -13.59 -8.41
N VAL A 520 -2.63 -13.60 -7.10
CA VAL A 520 -2.43 -14.83 -6.34
C VAL A 520 -3.48 -14.88 -5.23
N ILE A 521 -4.40 -15.83 -5.30
CA ILE A 521 -5.30 -16.13 -4.19
C ILE A 521 -4.49 -17.00 -3.22
N PRO A 522 -4.18 -16.51 -2.01
CA PRO A 522 -3.32 -17.24 -1.07
C PRO A 522 -4.01 -18.53 -0.60
N GLY A 523 -3.21 -19.50 -0.13
CA GLY A 523 -3.74 -20.62 0.64
C GLY A 523 -4.33 -20.10 1.95
N LYS A 524 -5.50 -20.61 2.34
CA LYS A 524 -6.28 -20.14 3.48
C LYS A 524 -6.61 -18.65 3.39
N ALA A 525 -7.13 -18.22 2.24
CA ALA A 525 -7.49 -16.82 2.04
C ALA A 525 -8.60 -16.37 3.01
N ASP A 526 -8.38 -15.24 3.71
CA ASP A 526 -9.35 -14.69 4.67
C ASP A 526 -10.62 -14.15 4.00
N ILE A 527 -10.46 -13.64 2.78
CA ILE A 527 -11.56 -13.20 1.91
C ILE A 527 -11.76 -14.27 0.86
N ARG A 528 -13.02 -14.68 0.62
CA ARG A 528 -13.32 -15.70 -0.38
C ARG A 528 -13.62 -15.07 -1.75
N PRO A 529 -13.04 -15.55 -2.85
CA PRO A 529 -13.29 -15.03 -4.20
C PRO A 529 -14.78 -14.92 -4.60
N LEU A 530 -15.64 -15.79 -4.07
CA LEU A 530 -17.10 -15.75 -4.28
C LEU A 530 -17.77 -14.59 -3.57
N ASP A 531 -17.25 -14.14 -2.43
CA ASP A 531 -17.75 -12.96 -1.73
C ASP A 531 -17.44 -11.68 -2.53
N LEU A 532 -16.53 -11.78 -3.49
CA LEU A 532 -16.12 -10.72 -4.42
C LEU A 532 -16.84 -10.80 -5.78
N CYS A 533 -17.73 -11.77 -5.97
CA CYS A 533 -18.52 -11.93 -7.19
C CYS A 533 -19.77 -11.03 -7.18
N ASN A 534 -20.23 -10.64 -8.36
CA ASN A 534 -21.55 -10.01 -8.50
C ASN A 534 -22.70 -11.00 -8.22
N GLU A 535 -23.96 -10.52 -8.23
CA GLU A 535 -25.15 -11.35 -7.96
C GLU A 535 -25.30 -12.55 -8.92
N GLU A 536 -24.75 -12.44 -10.14
CA GLU A 536 -24.73 -13.52 -11.13
C GLU A 536 -23.56 -14.51 -10.92
N GLY A 537 -22.71 -14.25 -9.93
CA GLY A 537 -21.60 -15.11 -9.54
C GLY A 537 -20.35 -14.97 -10.42
N TYR A 538 -20.20 -13.85 -11.13
CA TYR A 538 -18.97 -13.52 -11.87
C TYR A 538 -18.10 -12.57 -11.04
N CYS A 539 -16.81 -12.88 -10.95
CA CYS A 539 -15.79 -11.96 -10.45
C CYS A 539 -14.78 -11.70 -11.56
N GLY A 540 -14.45 -10.43 -11.78
CA GLY A 540 -13.40 -10.05 -12.72
C GLY A 540 -12.02 -10.22 -12.09
N PHE A 541 -11.02 -10.65 -12.86
CA PHE A 541 -9.66 -10.85 -12.37
C PHE A 541 -9.00 -9.55 -11.91
N LEU A 542 -9.37 -8.41 -12.50
CA LEU A 542 -8.98 -7.10 -12.00
C LEU A 542 -9.58 -6.80 -10.63
N ASN A 543 -10.78 -7.32 -10.33
CA ASN A 543 -11.36 -7.20 -9.00
C ASN A 543 -10.56 -8.05 -8.01
N LEU A 544 -10.19 -9.28 -8.39
CA LEU A 544 -9.31 -10.11 -7.57
C LEU A 544 -7.95 -9.45 -7.29
N ILE A 545 -7.37 -8.76 -8.28
CA ILE A 545 -6.14 -7.97 -8.08
C ILE A 545 -6.31 -6.92 -6.98
N LYS A 546 -7.48 -6.26 -6.89
CA LYS A 546 -7.72 -5.26 -5.85
C LYS A 546 -7.64 -5.86 -4.45
N TYR A 547 -8.15 -7.07 -4.27
CA TYR A 547 -8.26 -7.71 -2.95
C TYR A 547 -7.04 -8.54 -2.58
N TYR A 548 -6.54 -9.35 -3.50
CA TYR A 548 -5.40 -10.24 -3.24
C TYR A 548 -4.06 -9.66 -3.67
N GLY A 549 -4.07 -8.47 -4.28
CA GLY A 549 -2.88 -7.91 -4.92
C GLY A 549 -2.55 -8.62 -6.23
N GLY A 550 -1.41 -8.24 -6.80
CA GLY A 550 -1.04 -8.63 -8.15
C GLY A 550 -0.88 -7.42 -9.06
N GLY A 551 -0.33 -7.60 -10.24
CA GLY A 551 0.05 -6.49 -11.11
C GLY A 551 0.44 -6.94 -12.51
N GLU A 552 0.79 -5.95 -13.33
CA GLU A 552 1.34 -6.18 -14.66
C GLU A 552 2.64 -6.98 -14.54
N LYS A 553 2.77 -8.08 -15.29
CA LYS A 553 3.91 -8.98 -15.30
C LYS A 553 5.00 -8.52 -16.25
#